data_AF-A0A951N7Q9-F1
#
_entry.id   AF-A0A951N7Q9-F1
#
_cell.length_a   1.000
_cell.length_b   1.000
_cell.length_c   1.000
_cell.angle_alpha   90.00
_cell.angle_beta   90.00
_cell.angle_gamma   90.00
#
_symmetry.space_group_name_H-M   'P 1'
#
loop_
_entity.id
_entity.type
_entity.pdbx_description
1 polymer ?
#
loop_
_entity_poly.entity_id
_entity_poly.type
_entity_poly.pdbx_seq_one_letter_code
_entity_poly.pdbx_strand_id
1 'polypeptide(L)'
;MAMQNEERDPMTGLWKGKWVVERLENILGHNGQIALLLIDIDRFKAFNDQQGHERGDEKIVEIAREIESLSGKSSLVFRLGGDEFGVILYEASLQKAREIAETIRAHRKPESLTTHDEKEIAALTLSIGIAHCPDHAQNAQNLVQAADLALLKAKDGGRLPDGTNYIGRNHVMAIGDFWDEFPDQSARFLRHEFTGN
;
A
#
# COMPACT_ATOMS: atom_id res chain seq x y z
N MET A 1 29.85 -8.02 15.27
CA MET A 1 28.61 -7.22 15.40
C MET A 1 27.83 -7.30 14.10
N ALA A 2 27.21 -8.46 13.82
CA ALA A 2 26.45 -8.69 12.59
C ALA A 2 25.04 -9.15 13.00
N MET A 3 24.14 -8.20 13.22
CA MET A 3 22.72 -8.49 13.55
C MET A 3 21.78 -7.36 13.13
N GLN A 4 22.17 -6.51 12.18
CA GLN A 4 21.41 -5.30 11.80
C GLN A 4 20.60 -5.41 10.50
N ASN A 5 20.56 -6.56 9.81
CA ASN A 5 20.05 -6.61 8.44
C ASN A 5 18.82 -7.51 8.20
N GLU A 6 18.19 -8.04 9.26
CA GLU A 6 16.99 -8.88 9.09
C GLU A 6 15.70 -8.07 8.94
N GLU A 7 15.70 -6.80 9.33
CA GLU A 7 14.50 -5.93 9.40
C GLU A 7 14.23 -5.17 8.10
N ARG A 8 15.23 -5.09 7.21
CA ARG A 8 15.17 -4.34 5.95
C ARG A 8 15.06 -5.27 4.75
N ASP A 9 14.27 -4.87 3.77
CA ASP A 9 14.17 -5.55 2.48
C ASP A 9 15.49 -5.34 1.70
N PRO A 10 16.20 -6.41 1.32
CA PRO A 10 17.54 -6.29 0.73
C PRO A 10 17.53 -5.63 -0.65
N MET A 11 16.40 -5.64 -1.33
CA MET A 11 16.25 -5.09 -2.69
C MET A 11 15.95 -3.59 -2.67
N THR A 12 15.01 -3.17 -1.81
CA THR A 12 14.56 -1.77 -1.78
C THR A 12 15.17 -0.94 -0.66
N GLY A 13 15.69 -1.57 0.40
CA GLY A 13 16.16 -0.89 1.61
C GLY A 13 15.04 -0.44 2.56
N LEU A 14 13.77 -0.61 2.16
CA LEU A 14 12.60 -0.32 3.00
C LEU A 14 12.52 -1.30 4.18
N TRP A 15 11.66 -1.01 5.15
CA TRP A 15 11.35 -1.98 6.20
C TRP A 15 10.64 -3.21 5.61
N LYS A 16 10.85 -4.39 6.19
CA LYS A 16 10.07 -5.58 5.84
C LYS A 16 8.68 -5.50 6.44
N GLY A 17 7.66 -5.84 5.65
CA GLY A 17 6.27 -5.87 6.08
C GLY A 17 6.06 -6.69 7.35
N LYS A 18 6.65 -7.89 7.40
CA LYS A 18 6.63 -8.75 8.60
C LYS A 18 7.07 -8.01 9.87
N TRP A 19 8.22 -7.33 9.80
CA TRP A 19 8.79 -6.61 10.95
C TRP A 19 7.85 -5.48 11.44
N VAL A 20 7.23 -4.78 10.49
CA VAL A 20 6.29 -3.68 10.77
C VAL A 20 4.99 -4.20 11.37
N VAL A 21 4.41 -5.24 10.76
CA VAL A 21 3.16 -5.86 11.20
C VAL A 21 3.27 -6.38 12.63
N GLU A 22 4.35 -7.08 12.97
CA GLU A 22 4.62 -7.56 14.34
C GLU A 22 4.69 -6.43 15.39
N ARG A 23 4.97 -5.20 14.95
CA ARG A 23 5.12 -4.02 15.82
C ARG A 23 3.97 -3.02 15.69
N LEU A 24 3.01 -3.26 14.79
CA LEU A 24 1.97 -2.30 14.47
C LEU A 24 1.09 -1.97 15.69
N GLU A 25 0.79 -2.96 16.53
CA GLU A 25 0.02 -2.75 17.76
C GLU A 25 0.76 -1.81 18.73
N ASN A 26 2.07 -1.98 18.89
CA ASN A 26 2.90 -1.10 19.71
C ASN A 26 2.98 0.31 19.09
N ILE A 27 3.13 0.40 17.77
CA ILE A 27 3.12 1.67 17.04
C ILE A 27 1.82 2.43 17.29
N LEU A 28 0.68 1.75 17.20
CA LEU A 28 -0.64 2.32 17.45
C LEU A 28 -0.80 2.75 18.91
N GLY A 29 -0.33 1.94 19.87
CA GLY A 29 -0.36 2.29 21.30
C GLY A 29 0.47 3.53 21.64
N HIS A 30 1.57 3.79 20.92
CA HIS A 30 2.40 4.98 21.10
C HIS A 30 1.89 6.23 20.35
N ASN A 31 1.16 6.03 19.26
CA ASN A 31 0.71 7.09 18.37
C ASN A 31 -0.82 7.05 18.30
N GLY A 32 -1.50 7.88 19.09
CA GLY A 32 -2.96 7.83 19.23
C GLY A 32 -3.77 8.04 17.94
N GLN A 33 -3.12 8.49 16.85
CA GLN A 33 -3.69 8.58 15.51
C GLN A 33 -2.66 8.14 14.47
N ILE A 34 -3.03 7.15 13.64
CA ILE A 34 -2.19 6.67 12.53
C ILE A 34 -3.05 6.39 11.30
N ALA A 35 -2.48 6.61 10.12
CA ALA A 35 -3.06 6.11 8.87
C ALA A 35 -2.16 5.04 8.26
N LEU A 36 -2.77 3.97 7.77
CA LEU A 36 -2.12 2.89 7.03
C LEU A 36 -2.55 2.97 5.57
N LEU A 37 -1.56 3.10 4.68
CA LEU A 37 -1.74 2.97 3.24
C LEU A 37 -1.15 1.62 2.81
N LEU A 38 -1.91 0.83 2.07
CA LEU A 38 -1.40 -0.34 1.35
C LEU A 38 -1.41 -0.02 -0.14
N ILE A 39 -0.32 -0.33 -0.82
CA ILE A 39 -0.05 0.11 -2.18
C ILE A 39 0.37 -1.11 -3.01
N ASP A 40 -0.14 -1.20 -4.23
CA ASP A 40 0.22 -2.26 -5.19
C ASP A 40 0.48 -1.66 -6.57
N ILE A 41 1.44 -2.24 -7.28
CA ILE A 41 1.74 -1.85 -8.66
C ILE A 41 0.80 -2.57 -9.63
N ASP A 42 -0.06 -1.79 -10.28
CA ASP A 42 -1.04 -2.35 -11.21
C ASP A 42 -0.36 -3.03 -12.40
N ARG A 43 -0.83 -4.23 -12.75
CA ARG A 43 -0.39 -5.02 -13.92
C ARG A 43 1.11 -5.35 -13.92
N PHE A 44 1.78 -5.35 -12.77
CA PHE A 44 3.22 -5.60 -12.68
C PHE A 44 3.64 -6.97 -13.25
N LYS A 45 2.82 -8.01 -13.07
CA LYS A 45 3.06 -9.31 -13.72
C LYS A 45 3.16 -9.20 -15.24
N ALA A 46 2.22 -8.49 -15.88
CA ALA A 46 2.23 -8.32 -17.33
C ALA A 46 3.46 -7.51 -17.79
N PHE A 47 3.89 -6.53 -16.99
CA PHE A 47 5.14 -5.82 -17.23
C PHE A 47 6.35 -6.76 -17.16
N ASN A 48 6.46 -7.61 -16.14
CA ASN A 48 7.54 -8.60 -16.03
C ASN A 48 7.53 -9.59 -17.19
N ASP A 49 6.35 -10.07 -17.60
CA ASP A 49 6.21 -11.00 -18.73
C ASP A 49 6.69 -10.36 -20.05
N GLN A 50 6.57 -9.04 -20.20
CA GLN A 50 6.97 -8.30 -21.40
C GLN A 50 8.43 -7.81 -21.36
N GLN A 51 8.89 -7.34 -20.19
CA GLN A 51 10.16 -6.61 -20.03
C GLN A 51 11.24 -7.40 -19.30
N GLY A 52 10.88 -8.55 -18.73
CA GLY A 52 11.77 -9.38 -17.92
C GLY A 52 11.84 -8.94 -16.45
N HIS A 53 12.15 -9.89 -15.59
CA HIS A 53 12.22 -9.68 -14.14
C HIS A 53 13.29 -8.67 -13.72
N GLU A 54 14.42 -8.57 -14.42
CA GLU A 54 15.47 -7.59 -14.13
C GLU A 54 14.96 -6.15 -14.22
N ARG A 55 14.20 -5.83 -15.27
CA ARG A 55 13.52 -4.52 -15.41
C ARG A 55 12.42 -4.34 -14.37
N GLY A 56 11.70 -5.40 -14.03
CA GLY A 56 10.74 -5.39 -12.92
C GLY A 56 11.38 -4.98 -11.60
N ASP A 57 12.55 -5.55 -11.33
CA ASP A 57 13.29 -5.32 -10.10
C ASP A 57 13.77 -3.86 -10.02
N GLU A 58 14.29 -3.32 -11.12
CA GLU A 58 14.62 -1.90 -11.25
C GLU A 58 13.40 -1.01 -10.95
N LYS A 59 12.21 -1.37 -11.47
CA LYS A 59 10.98 -0.60 -11.23
C LYS A 59 10.53 -0.65 -9.77
N ILE A 60 10.62 -1.80 -9.12
CA ILE A 60 10.32 -1.91 -7.68
C ILE A 60 11.22 -0.98 -6.87
N VAL A 61 12.53 -0.94 -7.18
CA VAL A 61 13.48 -0.05 -6.47
C VAL A 61 13.17 1.42 -6.72
N GLU A 62 12.81 1.79 -7.94
CA GLU A 62 12.43 3.15 -8.30
C GLU A 62 11.15 3.60 -7.57
N ILE A 63 10.10 2.77 -7.62
CA ILE A 63 8.82 3.03 -6.96
C ILE A 63 8.98 3.09 -5.43
N ALA A 64 9.82 2.22 -4.84
CA ALA A 64 10.12 2.27 -3.42
C ALA A 64 10.69 3.63 -2.98
N ARG A 65 11.65 4.17 -3.76
CA ARG A 65 12.27 5.48 -3.47
C ARG A 65 11.29 6.62 -3.59
N GLU A 66 10.39 6.55 -4.57
CA GLU A 66 9.35 7.57 -4.75
C GLU A 66 8.33 7.54 -3.61
N ILE A 67 7.84 6.36 -3.23
CA ILE A 67 6.92 6.23 -2.09
C ILE A 67 7.58 6.79 -0.83
N GLU A 68 8.84 6.44 -0.55
CA GLU A 68 9.58 6.96 0.60
C GLU A 68 9.73 8.49 0.55
N SER A 69 10.11 9.05 -0.60
CA SER A 69 10.27 10.49 -0.78
C SER A 69 8.96 11.26 -0.59
N LEU A 70 7.86 10.75 -1.15
CA LEU A 70 6.56 11.41 -1.16
C LEU A 70 5.77 11.23 0.16
N SER A 71 6.07 10.19 0.94
CA SER A 71 5.41 9.94 2.24
C SER A 71 5.85 10.92 3.34
N GLY A 72 7.02 11.55 3.18
CA GLY A 72 7.53 12.56 4.11
C GLY A 72 8.16 11.98 5.39
N LYS A 73 8.70 12.86 6.23
CA LYS A 73 9.56 12.48 7.37
C LYS A 73 8.82 11.83 8.55
N SER A 74 7.52 12.08 8.71
CA SER A 74 6.68 11.50 9.75
C SER A 74 5.97 10.24 9.24
N SER A 75 6.73 9.36 8.60
CA SER A 75 6.21 8.13 8.01
C SER A 75 7.17 6.97 8.20
N LEU A 76 6.63 5.77 8.10
CA LEU A 76 7.37 4.52 7.99
C LEU A 76 6.92 3.81 6.72
N VAL A 77 7.84 3.64 5.79
CA VAL A 77 7.59 2.96 4.51
C VAL A 77 8.18 1.56 4.54
N PHE A 78 7.41 0.59 4.08
CA PHE A 78 7.78 -0.82 4.11
C PHE A 78 7.33 -1.55 2.84
N ARG A 79 7.99 -2.67 2.56
CA ARG A 79 7.62 -3.58 1.47
C ARG A 79 7.07 -4.86 2.05
N LEU A 80 5.87 -5.26 1.61
CA LEU A 80 5.22 -6.50 2.03
C LEU A 80 5.83 -7.71 1.31
N GLY A 81 6.14 -7.54 0.02
CA GLY A 81 6.74 -8.56 -0.83
C GLY A 81 6.30 -8.34 -2.27
N GLY A 82 7.03 -8.90 -3.24
CA GLY A 82 6.69 -8.71 -4.66
C GLY A 82 6.59 -7.23 -5.03
N ASP A 83 5.42 -6.82 -5.51
CA ASP A 83 5.01 -5.48 -5.93
C ASP A 83 4.14 -4.72 -4.91
N GLU A 84 4.05 -5.23 -3.67
CA GLU A 84 3.21 -4.67 -2.61
C GLU A 84 4.04 -3.88 -1.57
N PHE A 85 3.56 -2.68 -1.25
CA PHE A 85 4.15 -1.74 -0.30
C PHE A 85 3.14 -1.29 0.74
N GLY A 86 3.65 -0.71 1.82
CA GLY A 86 2.81 0.02 2.77
C GLY A 86 3.50 1.22 3.38
N VAL A 87 2.67 2.14 3.87
CA VAL A 87 3.09 3.37 4.54
C VAL A 87 2.27 3.54 5.81
N ILE A 88 2.95 3.70 6.94
CA ILE A 88 2.35 4.20 8.18
C ILE A 88 2.64 5.69 8.25
N LEU A 89 1.58 6.50 8.34
CA LEU A 89 1.68 7.93 8.60
C LEU A 89 1.36 8.17 10.08
N TYR A 90 2.35 8.70 10.82
CA TYR A 90 2.18 9.02 12.24
C TYR A 90 1.48 10.35 12.42
N GLU A 91 0.56 10.42 13.39
CA GLU A 91 -0.16 11.66 13.76
C GLU A 91 -0.87 12.31 12.57
N ALA A 92 -1.27 11.49 11.58
CA ALA A 92 -1.89 11.97 10.35
C ALA A 92 -3.40 11.77 10.39
N SER A 93 -4.15 12.83 10.13
CA SER A 93 -5.59 12.73 9.90
C SER A 93 -5.89 11.93 8.62
N LEU A 94 -7.10 11.37 8.53
CA LEU A 94 -7.57 10.72 7.31
C LEU A 94 -7.44 11.62 6.08
N GLN A 95 -7.75 12.92 6.22
CA GLN A 95 -7.60 13.88 5.12
C GLN A 95 -6.15 14.00 4.67
N LYS A 96 -5.19 14.07 5.60
CA LYS A 96 -3.77 14.13 5.27
C LYS A 96 -3.28 12.86 4.59
N ALA A 97 -3.76 11.70 5.05
CA ALA A 97 -3.46 10.42 4.43
C ALA A 97 -3.95 10.34 2.98
N ARG A 98 -5.15 10.86 2.68
CA ARG A 98 -5.69 10.94 1.32
C ARG A 98 -4.85 11.83 0.41
N GLU A 99 -4.39 12.98 0.91
CA GLU A 99 -3.53 13.89 0.15
C GLU A 99 -2.19 13.26 -0.21
N ILE A 100 -1.55 12.56 0.74
CA ILE A 100 -0.29 11.85 0.51
C ILE A 100 -0.50 10.71 -0.49
N ALA A 101 -1.53 9.90 -0.29
CA ALA A 101 -1.88 8.83 -1.23
C ALA A 101 -2.13 9.37 -2.64
N GLU A 102 -2.84 10.49 -2.80
CA GLU A 102 -3.10 11.08 -4.11
C GLU A 102 -1.82 11.62 -4.73
N THR A 103 -0.92 12.17 -3.92
CA THR A 103 0.40 12.64 -4.39
C THR A 103 1.23 11.47 -4.94
N ILE A 104 1.33 10.37 -4.18
CA ILE A 104 2.03 9.14 -4.60
C ILE A 104 1.44 8.62 -5.93
N ARG A 105 0.12 8.50 -5.97
CA ARG A 105 -0.60 7.98 -7.13
C ARG A 105 -0.49 8.88 -8.37
N ALA A 106 -0.58 10.19 -8.18
CA ALA A 106 -0.52 11.17 -9.26
C ALA A 106 0.89 11.28 -9.87
N HIS A 107 1.94 11.01 -9.09
CA HIS A 107 3.33 11.02 -9.56
C HIS A 107 3.58 10.07 -10.74
N ARG A 108 2.82 8.97 -10.81
CA ARG A 108 2.91 7.93 -11.84
C ARG A 108 1.85 8.04 -12.94
N LYS A 109 1.06 9.12 -12.99
CA LYS A 109 0.10 9.30 -14.08
C LYS A 109 0.82 9.59 -15.40
N PRO A 110 0.30 9.13 -16.56
CA PRO A 110 0.92 9.40 -17.86
C PRO A 110 1.15 10.89 -18.15
N GLU A 111 0.35 11.78 -17.56
CA GLU A 111 0.46 13.23 -17.73
C GLU A 111 1.61 13.88 -16.96
N SER A 112 2.14 13.24 -15.90
CA SER A 112 3.27 13.75 -15.12
C SER A 112 4.65 13.34 -15.68
N LEU A 113 4.66 12.62 -16.81
CA LEU A 113 5.85 12.01 -17.40
C LEU A 113 6.26 12.79 -18.67
N THR A 114 7.50 13.28 -18.68
CA THR A 114 8.02 14.27 -19.63
C THR A 114 8.95 13.71 -20.72
N THR A 115 9.50 12.51 -20.55
CA THR A 115 10.47 11.90 -21.50
C THR A 115 9.96 10.61 -22.17
N HIS A 116 10.59 10.20 -23.28
CA HIS A 116 10.20 8.99 -24.01
C HIS A 116 10.48 7.71 -23.20
N ASP A 117 11.56 7.68 -22.43
CA ASP A 117 11.86 6.60 -21.49
C ASP A 117 10.81 6.58 -20.37
N GLU A 118 10.42 7.75 -19.84
CA GLU A 118 9.32 7.87 -18.88
C GLU A 118 7.96 7.39 -19.43
N LYS A 119 7.76 7.35 -20.75
CA LYS A 119 6.53 6.79 -21.35
C LYS A 119 6.51 5.27 -21.39
N GLU A 120 7.64 4.58 -21.46
CA GLU A 120 7.70 3.14 -21.20
C GLU A 120 7.48 2.83 -19.71
N ILE A 121 7.94 3.74 -18.84
CA ILE A 121 7.67 3.73 -17.40
C ILE A 121 6.19 4.01 -17.07
N ALA A 122 5.48 4.75 -17.94
CA ALA A 122 4.08 5.17 -17.79
C ALA A 122 3.04 4.03 -17.82
N ALA A 123 3.46 2.77 -17.96
CA ALA A 123 2.54 1.64 -17.96
C ALA A 123 2.09 1.23 -16.54
N LEU A 124 2.87 1.56 -15.51
CA LEU A 124 2.65 1.09 -14.14
C LEU A 124 1.96 2.17 -13.30
N THR A 125 0.67 1.97 -13.04
CA THR A 125 -0.11 2.77 -12.08
C THR A 125 -0.09 2.12 -10.69
N LEU A 126 -0.55 2.85 -9.68
CA LEU A 126 -0.59 2.35 -8.30
C LEU A 126 -2.03 2.34 -7.79
N SER A 127 -2.47 1.20 -7.27
CA SER A 127 -3.70 1.09 -6.48
C SER A 127 -3.39 1.30 -5.00
N ILE A 128 -4.19 2.10 -4.29
CA ILE A 128 -3.95 2.44 -2.87
C ILE A 128 -5.20 2.21 -2.01
N GLY A 129 -5.08 1.39 -0.97
CA GLY A 129 -6.07 1.25 0.10
C GLY A 129 -5.67 2.04 1.34
N ILE A 130 -6.60 2.78 1.94
CA ILE A 130 -6.35 3.63 3.10
C ILE A 130 -7.21 3.19 4.28
N ALA A 131 -6.60 3.00 5.44
CA ALA A 131 -7.30 2.91 6.73
C ALA A 131 -6.70 3.90 7.74
N HIS A 132 -7.49 4.26 8.75
CA HIS A 132 -7.13 5.26 9.74
C HIS A 132 -7.61 4.79 11.11
N CYS A 133 -6.77 4.96 12.12
CA CYS A 133 -7.12 4.80 13.52
C CYS A 133 -7.22 6.21 14.14
N PRO A 134 -8.33 6.56 14.81
CA PRO A 134 -9.39 5.66 15.26
C PRO A 134 -10.58 5.47 14.32
N ASP A 135 -10.65 6.18 13.19
CA ASP A 135 -11.90 6.30 12.41
C ASP A 135 -12.41 4.96 11.83
N HIS A 136 -11.50 4.12 11.34
CA HIS A 136 -11.84 2.83 10.73
C HIS A 136 -11.48 1.65 11.64
N ALA A 137 -10.55 1.80 12.59
CA ALA A 137 -10.11 0.70 13.43
C ALA A 137 -9.54 1.20 14.77
N GLN A 138 -9.60 0.34 15.80
CA GLN A 138 -9.08 0.61 17.14
C GLN A 138 -7.90 -0.30 17.53
N ASN A 139 -7.50 -1.23 16.67
CA ASN A 139 -6.38 -2.13 16.87
C ASN A 139 -5.68 -2.42 15.53
N ALA A 140 -4.47 -2.96 15.57
CA ALA A 140 -3.63 -3.21 14.40
C ALA A 140 -4.29 -4.18 13.41
N GLN A 141 -4.88 -5.26 13.91
CA GLN A 141 -5.50 -6.30 13.08
C GLN A 141 -6.63 -5.71 12.22
N ASN A 142 -7.54 -4.96 12.84
CA ASN A 142 -8.65 -4.32 12.14
C ASN A 142 -8.15 -3.20 11.20
N LEU A 143 -7.10 -2.48 11.57
CA LEU A 143 -6.52 -1.45 10.71
C LEU A 143 -5.95 -2.04 9.41
N VAL A 144 -5.22 -3.15 9.51
CA VAL A 144 -4.69 -3.88 8.35
C VAL A 144 -5.83 -4.43 7.50
N GLN A 145 -6.85 -5.04 8.13
CA GLN A 145 -8.00 -5.57 7.40
C GLN A 145 -8.76 -4.47 6.63
N ALA A 146 -8.99 -3.31 7.24
CA ALA A 146 -9.63 -2.18 6.56
C ALA A 146 -8.81 -1.68 5.36
N ALA A 147 -7.49 -1.57 5.51
CA ALA A 147 -6.62 -1.09 4.44
C ALA A 147 -6.56 -2.10 3.29
N ASP A 148 -6.59 -3.40 3.58
CA ASP A 148 -6.64 -4.48 2.59
C ASP A 148 -7.92 -4.45 1.77
N LEU A 149 -9.08 -4.39 2.45
CA LEU A 149 -10.38 -4.31 1.79
C LEU A 149 -10.47 -3.06 0.90
N ALA A 150 -9.93 -1.94 1.39
CA ALA A 150 -9.79 -0.73 0.59
C ALA A 150 -8.88 -0.95 -0.64
N LEU A 151 -7.73 -1.62 -0.50
CA LEU A 151 -6.84 -1.88 -1.63
C LEU A 151 -7.49 -2.79 -2.67
N LEU A 152 -8.19 -3.84 -2.22
CA LEU A 152 -8.94 -4.72 -3.11
C LEU A 152 -9.99 -3.93 -3.91
N LYS A 153 -10.73 -3.05 -3.23
CA LYS A 153 -11.71 -2.16 -3.87
C LYS A 153 -11.07 -1.20 -4.87
N ALA A 154 -9.86 -0.72 -4.59
CA ALA A 154 -9.11 0.14 -5.51
C ALA A 154 -8.70 -0.61 -6.79
N LYS A 155 -8.25 -1.87 -6.66
CA LYS A 155 -7.82 -2.70 -7.80
C LYS A 155 -8.96 -3.10 -8.74
N ASP A 156 -10.15 -3.40 -8.20
CA ASP A 156 -11.23 -4.01 -8.98
C ASP A 156 -12.23 -2.98 -9.56
N GLY A 157 -11.82 -1.71 -9.66
CA GLY A 157 -12.71 -0.68 -10.17
C GLY A 157 -13.97 -0.50 -9.32
N GLY A 158 -13.92 -0.83 -8.03
CA GLY A 158 -15.04 -0.77 -7.09
C GLY A 158 -15.93 -2.02 -7.04
N ARG A 159 -15.55 -3.13 -7.68
CA ARG A 159 -16.29 -4.39 -7.57
C ARG A 159 -15.94 -5.10 -6.26
N LEU A 160 -16.96 -5.36 -5.46
CA LEU A 160 -16.79 -6.07 -4.19
C LEU A 160 -16.86 -7.59 -4.43
N PRO A 161 -16.24 -8.40 -3.56
CA PRO A 161 -16.35 -9.86 -3.57
C PRO A 161 -17.76 -10.47 -3.66
N ASP A 162 -18.80 -9.72 -3.28
CA ASP A 162 -20.21 -10.14 -3.42
C ASP A 162 -20.79 -9.87 -4.83
N GLY A 163 -19.98 -9.34 -5.75
CA GLY A 163 -20.35 -9.02 -7.12
C GLY A 163 -21.04 -7.67 -7.31
N THR A 164 -21.20 -6.86 -6.26
CA THR A 164 -21.78 -5.52 -6.36
C THR A 164 -20.76 -4.48 -6.80
N ASN A 165 -21.24 -3.44 -7.49
CA ASN A 165 -20.42 -2.32 -7.96
C ASN A 165 -20.61 -1.11 -7.04
N TYR A 166 -19.51 -0.56 -6.54
CA TYR A 166 -19.52 0.74 -5.91
C TYR A 166 -19.55 1.85 -6.98
N ILE A 167 -20.56 2.73 -6.92
CA ILE A 167 -20.80 3.73 -7.97
C ILE A 167 -19.95 4.98 -7.68
N GLY A 168 -18.68 4.97 -8.07
CA GLY A 168 -17.76 6.11 -8.01
C GLY A 168 -16.84 6.15 -9.24
N ARG A 169 -16.85 7.25 -9.99
CA ARG A 169 -16.09 7.39 -11.25
C ARG A 169 -14.58 7.43 -10.97
N ASN A 170 -13.82 6.57 -11.66
CA ASN A 170 -12.35 6.45 -11.68
C ASN A 170 -11.69 6.01 -10.36
N HIS A 171 -11.84 4.72 -10.04
CA HIS A 171 -11.15 4.04 -8.94
C HIS A 171 -9.65 3.92 -9.18
N VAL A 172 -8.87 4.53 -8.27
CA VAL A 172 -7.42 4.27 -8.11
C VAL A 172 -7.02 4.38 -6.61
N MET A 173 -7.99 4.66 -5.74
CA MET A 173 -7.82 4.78 -4.28
C MET A 173 -9.15 4.49 -3.60
N ALA A 174 -9.14 3.77 -2.48
CA ALA A 174 -10.33 3.59 -1.65
C ALA A 174 -10.00 3.69 -0.16
N ILE A 175 -11.05 3.89 0.65
CA ILE A 175 -10.97 4.13 2.09
C ILE A 175 -11.75 3.03 2.80
N GLY A 176 -11.27 2.61 3.97
CA GLY A 176 -11.83 1.54 4.81
C GLY A 176 -13.20 1.83 5.45
N ASP A 177 -14.07 2.62 4.81
CA ASP A 177 -15.40 2.99 5.31
C ASP A 177 -16.43 1.83 5.28
N PHE A 178 -16.03 0.58 5.03
CA PHE A 178 -16.92 -0.50 4.55
C PHE A 178 -16.99 -1.73 5.48
N TRP A 179 -17.15 -1.54 6.77
CA TRP A 179 -17.24 -2.66 7.72
C TRP A 179 -18.55 -3.46 7.61
N ASP A 180 -19.66 -2.78 7.32
CA ASP A 180 -20.99 -3.41 7.28
C ASP A 180 -21.27 -4.20 5.98
N GLU A 181 -20.42 -4.03 4.95
CA GLU A 181 -20.58 -4.66 3.63
C GLU A 181 -19.79 -5.98 3.49
N PHE A 182 -18.95 -6.33 4.47
CA PHE A 182 -18.07 -7.52 4.43
C PHE A 182 -18.16 -8.39 5.69
N PRO A 183 -19.30 -9.07 5.93
CA PRO A 183 -19.53 -9.82 7.16
C PRO A 183 -18.65 -11.08 7.33
N ASP A 184 -17.95 -11.56 6.29
CA ASP A 184 -17.23 -12.85 6.35
C ASP A 184 -15.94 -12.93 5.49
N GLN A 185 -15.25 -11.82 5.21
CA GLN A 185 -14.05 -11.87 4.36
C GLN A 185 -12.76 -11.58 5.14
N SER A 186 -12.09 -12.67 5.47
CA SER A 186 -10.70 -12.73 5.91
C SER A 186 -9.82 -11.95 4.95
N ALA A 187 -9.22 -10.86 5.44
CA ALA A 187 -8.25 -10.05 4.71
C ALA A 187 -7.24 -10.97 3.99
N ARG A 188 -7.02 -10.70 2.71
CA ARG A 188 -6.02 -11.34 1.87
C ARG A 188 -4.63 -11.20 2.49
N PHE A 189 -4.31 -10.05 3.12
CA PHE A 189 -3.04 -9.85 3.84
C PHE A 189 -2.93 -10.66 5.15
N LEU A 190 -4.04 -11.08 5.77
CA LEU A 190 -3.99 -11.94 6.96
C LEU A 190 -3.56 -13.38 6.63
N ARG A 191 -3.65 -13.83 5.38
CA ARG A 191 -3.39 -15.25 5.01
C ARG A 191 -1.93 -15.59 4.71
N HIS A 192 -1.05 -14.62 4.50
CA HIS A 192 0.36 -14.91 4.17
C HIS A 192 1.34 -14.47 5.27
N GLU A 193 1.00 -13.49 6.10
CA GLU A 193 1.90 -12.98 7.16
C GLU A 193 1.32 -13.11 8.59
N PHE A 194 0.00 -13.23 8.76
CA PHE A 194 -0.63 -13.36 10.10
C PHE A 194 -1.01 -14.79 10.47
N THR A 195 -1.18 -15.69 9.50
CA THR A 195 -1.28 -17.13 9.78
C THR A 195 0.12 -17.70 9.82
N GLY A 196 0.79 -17.58 10.97
CA GLY A 196 2.03 -18.30 11.22
C GLY A 196 1.78 -19.81 11.18
N ASN A 197 1.91 -20.42 10.01
CA ASN A 197 1.99 -21.86 9.81
C ASN A 197 2.94 -22.18 8.66
#